data_AF-A0A532UQ31-F1
#
_entry.id   AF-A0A532UQ31-F1
#
_cell.length_a   1.000
_cell.length_b   1.000
_cell.length_c   1.000
_cell.angle_alpha   90.00
_cell.angle_beta   90.00
_cell.angle_gamma   90.00
#
_symmetry.space_group_name_H-M   'P 1'
#
loop_
_entity.id
_entity.type
_entity.pdbx_description
1 polymer ?
#
loop_
_entity_poly.entity_id
_entity_poly.type
_entity_poly.pdbx_seq_one_letter_code
_entity_poly.pdbx_strand_id
1 'polypeptide(L)'
;MENSRGIILVLTIAVVITVAALPCPADEKKEEEKSIFAEDEQRGSRSRRGRIELTDEEIGRILQTVRKSDPEKAKEIAKLREKDPQEFRSELRRHGEAEYDKIIREHIDRWRQQRLEDFLNWLKKNYRRKHRELMSLKERDPDLYDKRLDSLRRKLDPIREAERRNPELAEILKEDLQLKERRDELIVKIRAAKTEGDKKGLVAQLEKVLGDRYDLILKKKQTEYERLLRWVETLQNRIKKSRAEIAEAKKKEVKAENVKKRKSELLEGKKDFNWK
;
A
#
# COMPACT_ATOMS: atom_id res chain seq x y z
N MET A 1 70.00 -16.47 -23.93
CA MET A 1 68.78 -17.17 -23.45
C MET A 1 69.24 -18.10 -22.34
N GLU A 2 69.24 -17.55 -21.13
CA GLU A 2 69.94 -18.05 -19.95
C GLU A 2 68.95 -18.16 -18.78
N ASN A 3 69.01 -19.32 -18.11
CA ASN A 3 68.99 -19.53 -16.67
C ASN A 3 67.77 -19.11 -15.81
N SER A 4 66.98 -20.12 -15.45
CA SER A 4 66.88 -20.74 -14.11
C SER A 4 66.59 -19.90 -12.85
N ARG A 5 65.70 -20.48 -12.01
CA ARG A 5 65.45 -20.28 -10.55
C ARG A 5 64.60 -19.04 -10.23
N GLY A 6 63.44 -19.13 -9.60
CA GLY A 6 63.08 -19.89 -8.41
C GLY A 6 63.06 -18.90 -7.23
N ILE A 7 61.90 -18.69 -6.60
CA ILE A 7 61.70 -18.32 -5.18
C ILE A 7 60.20 -18.34 -4.88
N ILE A 8 59.83 -19.25 -4.00
CA ILE A 8 58.59 -19.31 -3.23
C ILE A 8 58.68 -18.21 -2.17
N LEU A 9 57.63 -17.39 -2.01
CA LEU A 9 57.48 -16.56 -0.82
C LEU A 9 56.07 -16.69 -0.25
N VAL A 10 55.99 -17.53 0.78
CA VAL A 10 54.95 -17.64 1.78
C VAL A 10 55.03 -16.38 2.66
N LEU A 11 53.91 -15.67 2.82
CA LEU A 11 53.76 -14.62 3.84
C LEU A 11 52.63 -14.99 4.79
N THR A 12 53.02 -15.68 5.84
CA THR A 12 52.29 -15.84 7.10
C THR A 12 52.30 -14.52 7.87
N ILE A 13 51.13 -13.94 8.14
CA ILE A 13 50.97 -12.93 9.18
C ILE A 13 50.13 -13.56 10.29
N ALA A 14 50.81 -13.88 11.38
CA ALA A 14 50.20 -14.21 12.66
C ALA A 14 50.05 -12.91 13.46
N VAL A 15 48.82 -12.57 13.84
CA VAL A 15 48.56 -11.60 14.91
C VAL A 15 47.70 -12.31 15.95
N VAL A 16 48.34 -12.69 17.04
CA VAL A 16 47.72 -13.11 18.29
C VAL A 16 47.59 -11.86 19.15
N ILE A 17 46.35 -11.43 19.44
CA ILE A 17 46.06 -10.54 20.57
C ILE A 17 45.06 -11.25 21.46
N THR A 18 45.46 -11.43 22.70
CA THR A 18 44.79 -12.14 23.78
C THR A 18 43.65 -11.34 24.41
N VAL A 19 42.54 -12.04 24.58
CA VAL A 19 41.41 -11.92 25.52
C VAL A 19 41.46 -10.81 26.58
N ALA A 20 40.41 -9.97 26.58
CA ALA A 20 39.84 -9.40 27.80
C ALA A 20 38.34 -9.70 27.82
N ALA A 21 37.92 -10.60 28.70
CA ALA A 21 36.53 -10.88 29.02
C ALA A 21 36.05 -9.90 30.09
N LEU A 22 35.04 -9.08 29.77
CA LEU A 22 34.12 -8.51 30.73
C LEU A 22 32.68 -8.57 30.16
N PRO A 23 31.66 -8.69 31.02
CA PRO A 23 30.31 -9.12 30.66
C PRO A 23 29.42 -7.95 30.21
N CYS A 24 28.53 -8.25 29.24
CA CYS A 24 27.18 -7.73 28.95
C CYS A 24 26.80 -6.25 29.25
N PRO A 25 25.95 -5.60 28.43
CA PRO A 25 24.98 -6.21 27.53
C PRO A 25 25.21 -5.86 26.06
N ALA A 26 24.97 -6.84 25.20
CA ALA A 26 24.70 -6.60 23.80
C ALA A 26 23.39 -5.78 23.70
N ASP A 27 23.51 -4.46 23.73
CA ASP A 27 22.59 -3.59 23.02
C ASP A 27 22.79 -3.88 21.54
N GLU A 28 22.06 -4.88 21.04
CA GLU A 28 21.77 -5.02 19.61
C GLU A 28 21.08 -3.73 19.17
N LYS A 29 21.90 -2.78 18.70
CA LYS A 29 21.45 -1.67 17.89
C LYS A 29 20.57 -2.27 16.80
N LYS A 30 19.30 -1.89 16.81
CA LYS A 30 18.31 -2.08 15.75
C LYS A 30 18.73 -1.28 14.49
N GLU A 31 19.88 -1.62 13.92
CA GLU A 31 20.41 -1.01 12.69
C GLU A 31 20.62 -2.02 11.56
N GLU A 32 20.38 -3.31 11.80
CA GLU A 32 20.25 -4.30 10.71
C GLU A 32 18.77 -4.43 10.30
N GLU A 33 18.51 -4.17 9.02
CA GLU A 33 17.20 -4.02 8.39
C GLU A 33 16.51 -2.64 8.50
N LYS A 34 17.27 -1.54 8.35
CA LYS A 34 16.78 -0.51 7.41
C LYS A 34 16.84 -1.13 6.03
N SER A 35 15.81 -1.90 5.68
CA SER A 35 15.69 -2.41 4.33
C SER A 35 15.68 -1.19 3.40
N ILE A 36 16.52 -1.22 2.37
CA ILE A 36 16.47 -0.34 1.18
C ILE A 36 15.06 -0.36 0.52
N PHE A 37 14.14 -1.16 1.04
CA PHE A 37 12.81 -1.49 0.53
C PHE A 37 11.67 -1.01 1.46
N ALA A 38 11.94 -0.23 2.51
CA ALA A 38 10.89 0.31 3.39
C ALA A 38 10.14 1.52 2.80
N GLU A 39 10.68 2.15 1.74
CA GLU A 39 10.09 3.39 1.20
C GLU A 39 8.85 3.16 0.32
N ASP A 40 8.73 2.02 -0.37
CA ASP A 40 7.59 1.77 -1.26
C ASP A 40 6.36 1.17 -0.57
N GLU A 41 6.51 0.55 0.61
CA GLU A 41 5.36 0.17 1.46
C GLU A 41 4.76 1.39 2.21
N GLN A 42 5.53 2.47 2.40
CA GLN A 42 5.04 3.69 3.06
C GLN A 42 4.24 4.63 2.15
N ARG A 43 4.28 4.46 0.82
CA ARG A 43 3.55 5.33 -0.11
C ARG A 43 2.04 5.07 -0.20
N GLY A 44 1.53 4.03 0.46
CA GLY A 44 0.09 3.71 0.48
C GLY A 44 -0.72 4.35 1.63
N SER A 45 -0.06 4.83 2.70
CA SER A 45 -0.74 5.19 3.97
C SER A 45 -0.63 6.66 4.37
N ARG A 46 -0.28 7.57 3.45
CA ARG A 46 -0.40 9.02 3.69
C ARG A 46 -1.59 9.57 2.92
N SER A 47 -2.72 9.64 3.63
CA SER A 47 -3.80 10.59 3.41
C SER A 47 -4.35 10.71 1.98
N ARG A 48 -4.94 9.64 1.44
CA ARG A 48 -6.19 9.83 0.66
C ARG A 48 -7.34 10.04 1.63
N ARG A 49 -7.33 11.14 2.40
CA ARG A 49 -8.58 11.75 2.88
C ARG A 49 -9.26 12.29 1.62
N GLY A 50 -9.85 11.38 0.85
CA GLY A 50 -10.69 11.74 -0.28
C GLY A 50 -11.71 12.75 0.23
N ARG A 51 -12.00 13.75 -0.58
CA ARG A 51 -13.08 14.70 -0.35
C ARG A 51 -14.35 13.85 -0.19
N ILE A 52 -14.75 13.56 1.05
CA ILE A 52 -15.95 12.77 1.34
C ILE A 52 -17.12 13.58 0.77
N GLU A 53 -17.81 12.99 -0.18
CA GLU A 53 -19.02 13.58 -0.74
C GLU A 53 -20.14 13.35 0.26
N LEU A 54 -20.68 14.45 0.80
CA LEU A 54 -21.82 14.40 1.69
C LEU A 54 -23.08 14.16 0.87
N THR A 55 -23.92 13.27 1.35
CA THR A 55 -25.28 13.08 0.83
C THR A 55 -26.18 14.27 1.22
N ASP A 56 -27.29 14.44 0.51
CA ASP A 56 -28.26 15.50 0.80
C ASP A 56 -28.85 15.40 2.22
N GLU A 57 -29.01 14.18 2.73
CA GLU A 57 -29.46 13.91 4.09
C GLU A 57 -28.41 14.33 5.14
N GLU A 58 -27.13 14.03 4.89
CA GLU A 58 -26.00 14.46 5.73
C GLU A 58 -25.85 15.98 5.76
N ILE A 59 -26.01 16.64 4.60
CA ILE A 59 -26.06 18.09 4.49
C ILE A 59 -27.24 18.65 5.31
N GLY A 60 -28.40 18.02 5.22
CA GLY A 60 -29.59 18.37 6.00
C GLY A 60 -29.34 18.27 7.51
N ARG A 61 -28.70 17.20 7.99
CA ARG A 61 -28.31 17.04 9.40
C ARG A 61 -27.41 18.18 9.87
N ILE A 62 -26.39 18.53 9.09
CA ILE A 62 -25.46 19.61 9.43
C ILE A 62 -26.20 20.95 9.47
N LEU A 63 -27.02 21.27 8.46
CA LEU A 63 -27.80 22.51 8.42
C LEU A 63 -28.80 22.63 9.57
N GLN A 64 -29.37 21.52 10.05
CA GLN A 64 -30.22 21.53 11.26
C GLN A 64 -29.42 21.91 12.50
N THR A 65 -28.21 21.40 12.65
CA THR A 65 -27.31 21.78 13.76
C THR A 65 -26.92 23.25 13.66
N VAL A 66 -26.56 23.74 12.46
CA VAL A 66 -26.27 25.16 12.25
C VAL A 66 -27.50 26.01 12.56
N ARG A 67 -28.69 25.62 12.10
CA ARG A 67 -29.94 26.36 12.35
C ARG A 67 -30.30 26.48 13.83
N LYS A 68 -29.94 25.47 14.65
CA LYS A 68 -30.12 25.50 16.10
C LYS A 68 -29.20 26.52 16.79
N SER A 69 -28.00 26.73 16.24
CA SER A 69 -27.02 27.69 16.77
C SER A 69 -27.19 29.10 16.20
N ASP A 70 -27.40 29.20 14.89
CA ASP A 70 -27.60 30.43 14.13
C ASP A 70 -28.57 30.18 12.95
N PRO A 71 -29.85 30.57 13.09
CA PRO A 71 -30.87 30.34 12.07
C PRO A 71 -30.70 31.23 10.83
N GLU A 72 -30.09 32.41 10.94
CA GLU A 72 -29.87 33.30 9.80
C GLU A 72 -28.70 32.81 8.96
N LYS A 73 -27.60 32.40 9.61
CA LYS A 73 -26.46 31.79 8.91
C LYS A 73 -26.84 30.50 8.19
N ALA A 74 -27.73 29.68 8.77
CA ALA A 74 -28.23 28.48 8.10
C ALA A 74 -28.98 28.80 6.78
N LYS A 75 -29.75 29.89 6.73
CA LYS A 75 -30.43 30.35 5.51
C LYS A 75 -29.45 30.88 4.46
N GLU A 76 -28.41 31.62 4.89
CA GLU A 76 -27.34 32.07 4.00
C GLU A 76 -26.63 30.88 3.36
N ILE A 77 -26.21 29.91 4.17
CA ILE A 77 -25.54 28.70 3.70
C ILE A 77 -26.47 27.92 2.75
N ALA A 78 -27.76 27.75 3.07
CA ALA A 78 -28.69 27.08 2.17
C ALA A 78 -28.79 27.74 0.78
N LYS A 79 -28.74 29.08 0.70
CA LYS A 79 -28.74 29.83 -0.57
C LYS A 79 -27.44 29.67 -1.36
N LEU A 80 -26.31 29.43 -0.69
CA LEU A 80 -25.02 29.21 -1.34
C LEU A 80 -24.96 27.89 -2.11
N ARG A 81 -25.82 26.92 -1.78
CA ARG A 81 -25.84 25.58 -2.42
C ARG A 81 -25.98 25.64 -3.94
N GLU A 82 -26.79 26.57 -4.46
CA GLU A 82 -27.02 26.75 -5.90
C GLU A 82 -26.07 27.78 -6.53
N LYS A 83 -25.63 28.79 -5.75
CA LYS A 83 -24.83 29.90 -6.25
C LYS A 83 -23.33 29.58 -6.33
N ASP A 84 -22.78 29.02 -5.26
CA ASP A 84 -21.38 28.61 -5.18
C ASP A 84 -21.23 27.33 -4.34
N PRO A 85 -21.15 26.16 -5.00
CA PRO A 85 -20.97 24.88 -4.32
C PRO A 85 -19.67 24.73 -3.52
N GLN A 86 -18.61 25.51 -3.80
CA GLN A 86 -17.36 25.44 -3.02
C GLN A 86 -17.47 26.27 -1.75
N GLU A 87 -18.00 27.49 -1.86
CA GLU A 87 -18.21 28.37 -0.71
C GLU A 87 -19.23 27.77 0.26
N PHE A 88 -20.30 27.17 -0.28
CA PHE A 88 -21.26 26.37 0.49
C PHE A 88 -20.58 25.33 1.38
N ARG A 89 -19.66 24.53 0.81
CA ARG A 89 -18.97 23.46 1.56
C ARG A 89 -18.05 24.03 2.62
N SER A 90 -17.40 25.17 2.35
CA SER A 90 -16.51 25.84 3.31
C SER A 90 -17.29 26.34 4.52
N GLU A 91 -18.37 27.08 4.28
CA GLU A 91 -19.21 27.65 5.34
C GLU A 91 -19.97 26.57 6.12
N LEU A 92 -20.47 25.53 5.43
CA LEU A 92 -21.11 24.38 6.07
C LEU A 92 -20.15 23.64 7.01
N ARG A 93 -18.88 23.50 6.62
CA ARG A 93 -17.85 22.89 7.47
C ARG A 93 -17.49 23.78 8.66
N ARG A 94 -17.39 25.10 8.46
CA ARG A 94 -17.01 26.05 9.49
C ARG A 94 -18.07 26.19 10.58
N HIS A 95 -19.34 26.30 10.20
CA HIS A 95 -20.44 26.52 11.13
C HIS A 95 -21.05 25.22 11.65
N GLY A 96 -20.87 24.11 10.93
CA GLY A 96 -21.39 22.78 11.26
C GLY A 96 -20.34 21.78 11.72
N GLU A 97 -19.17 22.24 12.17
CA GLU A 97 -17.97 21.43 12.41
C GLU A 97 -18.23 20.16 13.23
N ALA A 98 -18.96 20.26 14.34
CA ALA A 98 -19.21 19.13 15.22
C ALA A 98 -20.01 17.99 14.55
N GLU A 99 -21.08 18.32 13.81
CA GLU A 99 -21.89 17.33 13.10
C GLU A 99 -21.16 16.83 11.85
N TYR A 100 -20.43 17.72 11.17
CA TYR A 100 -19.56 17.35 10.05
C TYR A 100 -18.53 16.31 10.48
N ASP A 101 -17.80 16.55 11.57
CA ASP A 101 -16.81 15.61 12.10
C ASP A 101 -17.43 14.28 12.50
N LYS A 102 -18.64 14.29 13.06
CA LYS A 102 -19.38 13.07 13.38
C LYS A 102 -19.70 12.25 12.12
N ILE A 103 -20.20 12.89 11.06
CA ILE A 103 -20.47 12.23 9.78
C ILE A 103 -19.18 11.67 9.17
N ILE A 104 -18.07 12.41 9.26
CA ILE A 104 -16.77 11.94 8.78
C ILE A 104 -16.32 10.70 9.57
N ARG A 105 -16.49 10.68 10.90
CA ARG A 105 -16.22 9.49 11.73
C ARG A 105 -17.11 8.31 11.32
N GLU A 106 -18.42 8.52 11.15
CA GLU A 106 -19.36 7.51 10.65
C GLU A 106 -18.91 6.93 9.30
N HIS A 107 -18.47 7.77 8.36
CA HIS A 107 -17.94 7.31 7.07
C HIS A 107 -16.65 6.50 7.20
N ILE A 108 -15.72 6.97 8.02
CA ILE A 108 -14.47 6.26 8.28
C ILE A 108 -14.75 4.90 8.91
N ASP A 109 -15.67 4.83 9.86
CA ASP A 109 -16.02 3.59 10.57
C ASP A 109 -16.78 2.62 9.65
N ARG A 110 -17.73 3.10 8.83
CA ARG A 110 -18.35 2.29 7.77
C ARG A 110 -17.31 1.71 6.81
N TRP A 111 -16.39 2.55 6.34
CA TRP A 111 -15.32 2.11 5.45
C TRP A 111 -14.38 1.10 6.11
N ARG A 112 -14.03 1.29 7.40
CA ARG A 112 -13.25 0.33 8.19
C ARG A 112 -13.97 -1.01 8.31
N GLN A 113 -15.26 -0.98 8.63
CA GLN A 113 -16.10 -2.18 8.76
C GLN A 113 -16.20 -2.93 7.42
N GLN A 114 -16.48 -2.22 6.32
CA GLN A 114 -16.52 -2.81 4.98
C GLN A 114 -15.17 -3.46 4.61
N ARG A 115 -14.05 -2.77 4.85
CA ARG A 115 -12.73 -3.34 4.57
C ARG A 115 -12.41 -4.56 5.44
N LEU A 116 -12.86 -4.55 6.69
CA LEU A 116 -12.72 -5.68 7.60
C LEU A 116 -13.55 -6.87 7.12
N GLU A 117 -14.81 -6.66 6.78
CA GLU A 117 -15.70 -7.70 6.26
C GLU A 117 -15.17 -8.30 4.95
N ASP A 118 -14.75 -7.45 4.01
CA ASP A 118 -14.10 -7.86 2.77
C ASP A 118 -12.87 -8.74 3.04
N PHE A 119 -12.07 -8.39 4.04
CA PHE A 119 -10.90 -9.16 4.43
C PHE A 119 -11.29 -10.51 5.04
N LEU A 120 -12.28 -10.54 5.94
CA LEU A 120 -12.75 -11.77 6.58
C LEU A 120 -13.40 -12.73 5.55
N ASN A 121 -14.18 -12.21 4.61
CA ASN A 121 -14.77 -12.98 3.52
C ASN A 121 -13.70 -13.59 2.61
N TRP A 122 -12.70 -12.80 2.25
CA TRP A 122 -11.55 -13.28 1.48
C TRP A 122 -10.74 -14.33 2.27
N LEU A 123 -10.53 -14.13 3.57
CA LEU A 123 -9.81 -15.06 4.45
C LEU A 123 -10.58 -16.38 4.59
N LYS A 124 -11.90 -16.32 4.72
CA LYS A 124 -12.78 -17.51 4.76
C LYS A 124 -12.67 -18.34 3.47
N LYS A 125 -12.58 -17.68 2.31
CA LYS A 125 -12.47 -18.36 1.02
C LYS A 125 -11.10 -19.02 0.83
N ASN A 126 -10.01 -18.29 1.09
CA ASN A 126 -8.66 -18.71 0.73
C ASN A 126 -7.90 -19.43 1.87
N TYR A 127 -8.19 -19.09 3.12
CA TYR A 127 -7.48 -19.60 4.30
C TYR A 127 -8.45 -20.01 5.42
N ARG A 128 -9.35 -20.97 5.11
CA ARG A 128 -10.42 -21.45 6.01
C ARG A 128 -9.97 -21.75 7.44
N ARG A 129 -8.79 -22.36 7.62
CA ARG A 129 -8.23 -22.68 8.93
C ARG A 129 -7.89 -21.40 9.72
N LYS A 130 -7.13 -20.47 9.12
CA LYS A 130 -6.78 -19.18 9.74
C LYS A 130 -8.03 -18.36 10.08
N HIS A 131 -9.06 -18.40 9.23
CA HIS A 131 -10.36 -17.78 9.52
C HIS A 131 -11.03 -18.40 10.76
N ARG A 132 -11.12 -19.73 10.85
CA ARG A 132 -11.73 -20.41 12.02
C ARG A 132 -10.98 -20.09 13.32
N GLU A 133 -9.66 -20.15 13.30
CA GLU A 133 -8.81 -19.80 14.45
C GLU A 133 -9.03 -18.35 14.87
N LEU A 134 -9.13 -17.42 13.91
CA LEU A 134 -9.39 -16.02 14.20
C LEU A 134 -10.79 -15.84 14.82
N MET A 135 -11.82 -16.48 14.26
CA MET A 135 -13.18 -16.36 14.77
C MET A 135 -13.35 -16.96 16.17
N SER A 136 -12.63 -18.04 16.51
CA SER A 136 -12.68 -18.59 17.86
C SER A 136 -12.07 -17.68 18.93
N LEU A 137 -11.21 -16.72 18.53
CA LEU A 137 -10.65 -15.72 19.45
C LEU A 137 -11.63 -14.59 19.74
N LYS A 138 -12.55 -14.28 18.82
CA LYS A 138 -13.45 -13.12 18.91
C LYS A 138 -14.26 -13.09 20.21
N GLU A 139 -14.72 -14.24 20.69
CA GLU A 139 -15.51 -14.36 21.92
C GLU A 139 -14.66 -14.69 23.14
N ARG A 140 -13.50 -15.35 22.95
CA ARG A 140 -12.66 -15.84 24.04
C ARG A 140 -11.69 -14.79 24.57
N ASP A 141 -11.11 -14.01 23.67
CA ASP A 141 -10.09 -13.00 23.97
C ASP A 141 -10.09 -11.92 22.87
N PRO A 142 -10.87 -10.83 23.08
CA PRO A 142 -10.98 -9.74 22.12
C PRO A 142 -9.63 -9.05 21.82
N ASP A 143 -8.75 -8.92 22.81
CA ASP A 143 -7.44 -8.27 22.63
C ASP A 143 -6.52 -9.14 21.76
N LEU A 144 -6.55 -10.45 21.98
CA LEU A 144 -5.80 -11.40 21.15
C LEU A 144 -6.42 -11.51 19.75
N TYR A 145 -7.74 -11.38 19.62
CA TYR A 145 -8.42 -11.30 18.32
C TYR A 145 -7.86 -10.14 17.48
N ASP A 146 -7.82 -8.93 18.04
CA ASP A 146 -7.35 -7.74 17.32
C ASP A 146 -5.87 -7.88 16.93
N LYS A 147 -5.01 -8.33 17.86
CA LYS A 147 -3.59 -8.60 17.55
C LYS A 147 -3.43 -9.64 16.45
N ARG A 148 -4.23 -10.70 16.47
CA ARG A 148 -4.17 -11.78 15.47
C ARG A 148 -4.70 -11.29 14.12
N LEU A 149 -5.79 -10.53 14.10
CA LEU A 149 -6.35 -9.90 12.91
C LEU A 149 -5.33 -8.99 12.25
N ASP A 150 -4.70 -8.10 13.01
CA ASP A 150 -3.67 -7.20 12.50
C ASP A 150 -2.46 -7.95 11.94
N SER A 151 -2.01 -9.00 12.65
CA SER A 151 -0.91 -9.84 12.16
C SER A 151 -1.27 -10.54 10.84
N LEU A 152 -2.47 -11.09 10.73
CA LEU A 152 -2.96 -11.73 9.50
C LEU A 152 -3.07 -10.71 8.36
N ARG A 153 -3.60 -9.52 8.64
CA ARG A 153 -3.72 -8.44 7.65
C ARG A 153 -2.37 -8.01 7.12
N ARG A 154 -1.38 -7.76 7.99
CA ARG A 154 -0.01 -7.41 7.54
C ARG A 154 0.60 -8.46 6.60
N LYS A 155 0.32 -9.75 6.83
CA LYS A 155 0.85 -10.83 6.00
C LYS A 155 0.05 -11.05 4.70
N LEU A 156 -1.27 -10.90 4.76
CA LEU A 156 -2.17 -11.36 3.70
C LEU A 156 -2.78 -10.23 2.87
N ASP A 157 -2.90 -9.00 3.39
CA ASP A 157 -3.38 -7.86 2.60
C ASP A 157 -2.52 -7.63 1.33
N PRO A 158 -1.17 -7.71 1.36
CA PRO A 158 -0.36 -7.58 0.14
C PRO A 158 -0.70 -8.62 -0.93
N ILE A 159 -0.94 -9.87 -0.53
CA ILE A 159 -1.36 -10.95 -1.44
C ILE A 159 -2.74 -10.65 -2.01
N ARG A 160 -3.71 -10.29 -1.15
CA ARG A 160 -5.08 -9.96 -1.56
C ARG A 160 -5.14 -8.78 -2.54
N GLU A 161 -4.33 -7.76 -2.30
CA GLU A 161 -4.22 -6.62 -3.22
C GLU A 161 -3.57 -6.99 -4.54
N ALA A 162 -2.52 -7.83 -4.49
CA ALA A 162 -1.88 -8.36 -5.68
C ALA A 162 -2.85 -9.19 -6.52
N GLU A 163 -3.68 -10.06 -5.93
CA GLU A 163 -4.67 -10.87 -6.68
C GLU A 163 -5.59 -10.02 -7.57
N ARG A 164 -5.93 -8.80 -7.13
CA ARG A 164 -6.80 -7.88 -7.89
C ARG A 164 -6.07 -7.14 -9.01
N ARG A 165 -4.75 -6.90 -8.87
CA ARG A 165 -3.99 -5.97 -9.73
C ARG A 165 -2.91 -6.63 -10.56
N ASN A 166 -2.33 -7.71 -10.05
CA ASN A 166 -1.25 -8.48 -10.64
C ASN A 166 -1.29 -9.92 -10.10
N PRO A 167 -2.05 -10.82 -10.75
CA PRO A 167 -2.22 -12.19 -10.27
C PRO A 167 -0.90 -12.98 -10.23
N GLU A 168 0.03 -12.70 -11.15
CA GLU A 168 1.36 -13.34 -11.14
C GLU A 168 2.16 -12.98 -9.88
N LEU A 169 2.15 -11.71 -9.50
CA LEU A 169 2.77 -11.26 -8.24
C LEU A 169 2.08 -11.90 -7.03
N ALA A 170 0.76 -12.11 -7.07
CA ALA A 170 0.05 -12.73 -5.97
C ALA A 170 0.53 -14.15 -5.70
N GLU A 171 0.76 -14.96 -6.74
CA GLU A 171 1.28 -16.31 -6.60
C GLU A 171 2.71 -16.31 -6.03
N ILE A 172 3.59 -15.42 -6.52
CA ILE A 172 4.94 -15.26 -5.97
C ILE A 172 4.90 -14.91 -4.47
N LEU A 173 3.99 -14.03 -4.06
CA LEU A 173 3.85 -13.63 -2.66
C LEU A 173 3.27 -14.76 -1.79
N LYS A 174 2.38 -15.61 -2.33
CA LYS A 174 1.88 -16.80 -1.62
C LYS A 174 3.01 -17.81 -1.37
N GLU A 175 3.83 -18.06 -2.38
CA GLU A 175 4.98 -18.97 -2.27
C GLU A 175 6.02 -18.43 -1.25
N ASP A 176 6.38 -17.14 -1.31
CA ASP A 176 7.30 -16.55 -0.33
C ASP A 176 6.74 -16.61 1.10
N LEU A 177 5.42 -16.44 1.28
CA LEU A 177 4.79 -16.59 2.59
C LEU A 177 4.95 -18.02 3.14
N GLN A 178 4.75 -19.04 2.31
CA GLN A 178 4.93 -20.45 2.72
C GLN A 178 6.39 -20.74 3.08
N LEU A 179 7.33 -20.24 2.28
CA LEU A 179 8.75 -20.43 2.55
C LEU A 179 9.20 -19.68 3.82
N LYS A 180 8.63 -18.50 4.11
CA LYS A 180 8.84 -17.81 5.40
C LYS A 180 8.34 -18.63 6.58
N GLU A 181 7.12 -19.16 6.49
CA GLU A 181 6.55 -20.04 7.54
C GLU A 181 7.44 -21.27 7.76
N ARG A 182 7.89 -21.92 6.67
CA ARG A 182 8.79 -23.09 6.74
C ARG A 182 10.17 -22.74 7.32
N ARG A 183 10.74 -21.59 6.94
CA ARG A 183 11.99 -21.08 7.51
C ARG A 183 11.86 -20.92 9.02
N ASP A 184 10.79 -20.28 9.49
CA ASP A 184 10.57 -20.02 10.91
C ASP A 184 10.41 -21.35 11.69
N GLU A 185 9.69 -22.32 11.13
CA GLU A 185 9.59 -23.67 11.70
C GLU A 185 10.95 -24.39 11.77
N LEU A 186 11.76 -24.31 10.72
CA LEU A 186 13.09 -24.91 10.70
C LEU A 186 14.01 -24.27 11.75
N ILE A 187 13.97 -22.95 11.91
CA ILE A 187 14.75 -22.25 12.94
C ILE A 187 14.37 -22.76 14.34
N VAL A 188 13.08 -22.92 14.63
CA VAL A 188 12.61 -23.47 15.91
C VAL A 188 13.12 -24.91 16.10
N LYS A 189 13.02 -25.77 15.08
CA LYS A 189 13.50 -27.16 15.13
C LYS A 189 15.02 -27.24 15.34
N ILE A 190 15.79 -26.38 14.66
CA ILE A 190 17.25 -26.32 14.80
C ILE A 190 17.64 -25.93 16.22
N ARG A 191 16.95 -24.95 16.82
CA ARG A 191 17.21 -24.52 18.20
C ARG A 191 16.86 -25.62 19.23
N ALA A 192 15.87 -26.46 18.92
CA ALA A 192 15.44 -27.56 19.79
C ALA A 192 16.21 -28.88 19.56
N ALA A 193 17.01 -28.97 18.50
CA ALA A 193 17.72 -30.19 18.13
C ALA A 193 18.80 -30.55 19.18
N LYS A 194 18.80 -31.81 19.63
CA LYS A 194 19.72 -32.29 20.66
C LYS A 194 21.00 -32.92 20.09
N THR A 195 20.96 -33.35 18.82
CA THR A 195 22.10 -34.01 18.17
C THR A 195 22.65 -33.16 17.04
N GLU A 196 23.96 -33.24 16.84
CA GLU A 196 24.64 -32.51 15.76
C GLU A 196 24.25 -33.04 14.37
N GLY A 197 23.91 -34.34 14.26
CA GLY A 197 23.41 -34.95 13.03
C GLY A 197 22.06 -34.37 12.60
N ASP A 198 21.09 -34.31 13.52
CA ASP A 198 19.77 -33.71 13.25
C ASP A 198 19.90 -32.23 12.90
N LYS A 199 20.77 -31.53 13.62
CA LYS A 199 21.05 -30.11 13.38
C LYS A 199 21.59 -29.87 11.98
N LYS A 200 22.58 -30.65 11.52
CA LYS A 200 23.12 -30.56 10.16
C LYS A 200 22.05 -30.82 9.09
N GLY A 201 21.22 -31.84 9.28
CA GLY A 201 20.11 -32.15 8.36
C GLY A 201 19.09 -31.01 8.27
N LEU A 202 18.74 -30.38 9.40
CA LEU A 202 17.83 -29.25 9.43
C LEU A 202 18.45 -27.97 8.84
N VAL A 203 19.75 -27.74 9.04
CA VAL A 203 20.48 -26.61 8.44
C VAL A 203 20.52 -26.74 6.91
N ALA A 204 20.77 -27.93 6.36
CA ALA A 204 20.72 -28.15 4.91
C ALA A 204 19.32 -27.90 4.33
N GLN A 205 18.25 -28.26 5.05
CA GLN A 205 16.89 -27.92 4.65
C GLN A 205 16.64 -26.41 4.70
N LEU A 206 17.17 -25.72 5.71
CA LEU A 206 17.08 -24.28 5.82
C LEU A 206 17.79 -23.59 4.66
N GLU A 207 18.99 -24.03 4.30
CA GLU A 207 19.75 -23.52 3.15
C GLU A 207 18.94 -23.64 1.86
N LYS A 208 18.32 -24.79 1.60
CA LYS A 208 17.43 -24.96 0.45
C LYS A 208 16.26 -23.97 0.46
N VAL A 209 15.58 -23.82 1.61
CA VAL A 209 14.46 -22.86 1.74
C VAL A 209 14.94 -21.43 1.50
N LEU A 210 16.14 -21.06 1.94
CA LEU A 210 16.71 -19.73 1.69
C LEU A 210 17.04 -19.52 0.21
N GLY A 211 17.58 -20.54 -0.48
CA GLY A 211 17.80 -20.53 -1.92
C GLY A 211 16.50 -20.33 -2.70
N ASP A 212 15.48 -21.14 -2.43
CA ASP A 212 14.16 -21.04 -3.07
C ASP A 212 13.55 -19.63 -2.85
N ARG A 213 13.72 -19.04 -1.66
CA ARG A 213 13.25 -17.67 -1.37
C ARG A 213 14.03 -16.62 -2.15
N TYR A 214 15.33 -16.79 -2.31
CA TYR A 214 16.15 -15.87 -3.09
C TYR A 214 15.67 -15.83 -4.55
N ASP A 215 15.41 -17.00 -5.14
CA ASP A 215 14.87 -17.11 -6.49
C ASP A 215 13.50 -16.43 -6.63
N LEU A 216 12.61 -16.58 -5.64
CA LEU A 216 11.33 -15.86 -5.62
C LEU A 216 11.50 -14.34 -5.49
N ILE A 217 12.49 -13.87 -4.73
CA ILE A 217 12.79 -12.44 -4.62
C ILE A 217 13.24 -11.90 -5.98
N LEU A 218 14.08 -12.64 -6.71
CA LEU A 218 14.48 -12.27 -8.06
C LEU A 218 13.28 -12.26 -9.02
N LYS A 219 12.45 -13.30 -8.97
CA LYS A 219 11.22 -13.38 -9.79
C LYS A 219 10.27 -12.21 -9.51
N LYS A 220 10.08 -11.85 -8.23
CA LYS A 220 9.29 -10.68 -7.83
C LYS A 220 9.82 -9.40 -8.48
N LYS A 221 11.14 -9.17 -8.38
CA LYS A 221 11.79 -8.00 -8.99
C LYS A 221 11.62 -7.97 -10.50
N GLN A 222 11.75 -9.12 -11.15
CA GLN A 222 11.56 -9.26 -12.59
C GLN A 222 10.12 -8.89 -13.00
N THR A 223 9.11 -9.44 -12.31
CA THR A 223 7.69 -9.12 -12.57
C THR A 223 7.39 -7.63 -12.36
N GLU A 224 7.96 -7.01 -11.31
CA GLU A 224 7.82 -5.58 -11.07
C GLU A 224 8.49 -4.74 -12.16
N TYR A 225 9.69 -5.11 -12.59
CA TYR A 225 10.41 -4.47 -13.69
C TYR A 225 9.61 -4.52 -15.01
N GLU A 226 9.09 -5.68 -15.39
CA GLU A 226 8.29 -5.86 -16.60
C GLU A 226 6.98 -5.05 -16.55
N ARG A 227 6.38 -4.92 -15.37
CA ARG A 227 5.22 -4.05 -15.18
C ARG A 227 5.59 -2.57 -15.38
N LEU A 228 6.73 -2.13 -14.87
CA LEU A 228 7.20 -0.76 -15.05
C LEU A 228 7.48 -0.46 -16.53
N LEU A 229 8.09 -1.40 -17.27
CA LEU A 229 8.28 -1.26 -18.71
C LEU A 229 6.96 -1.05 -19.46
N ARG A 230 5.94 -1.89 -19.18
CA ARG A 230 4.60 -1.74 -19.77
C ARG A 230 3.95 -0.40 -19.42
N TRP A 231 4.16 0.08 -18.20
CA TRP A 231 3.65 1.39 -17.77
C TRP A 231 4.33 2.53 -18.53
N VAL A 232 5.66 2.47 -18.70
CA VAL A 232 6.42 3.45 -19.49
C VAL A 232 5.92 3.47 -20.93
N GLU A 233 5.72 2.32 -21.55
CA GLU A 233 5.17 2.24 -22.91
C GLU A 233 3.78 2.87 -23.00
N THR A 234 2.89 2.57 -22.05
CA THR A 234 1.56 3.16 -21.97
C THR A 234 1.62 4.69 -21.87
N LEU A 235 2.51 5.20 -21.01
CA LEU A 235 2.72 6.65 -20.86
C LEU A 235 3.27 7.28 -22.13
N GLN A 236 4.25 6.65 -22.77
CA GLN A 236 4.80 7.13 -24.04
C GLN A 236 3.73 7.20 -25.12
N ASN A 237 2.86 6.19 -25.23
CA ASN A 237 1.74 6.19 -26.16
C ASN A 237 0.73 7.31 -25.86
N ARG A 238 0.44 7.55 -24.57
CA ARG A 238 -0.44 8.65 -24.16
C ARG A 238 0.15 10.02 -24.47
N ILE A 239 1.46 10.20 -24.29
CA ILE A 239 2.19 11.42 -24.66
C ILE A 239 2.15 11.63 -26.18
N LYS A 240 2.40 10.58 -26.98
CA LYS A 240 2.30 10.65 -28.45
C LYS A 240 0.90 11.07 -28.89
N LYS A 241 -0.14 10.43 -28.34
CA LYS A 241 -1.54 10.77 -28.63
C LYS A 241 -1.86 12.23 -28.27
N SER A 242 -1.49 12.67 -27.07
CA SER A 242 -1.69 14.06 -26.65
C SER A 242 -0.93 15.06 -27.52
N ARG A 243 0.31 14.76 -27.94
CA ARG A 243 1.06 15.61 -28.89
C ARG A 243 0.35 15.73 -30.23
N ALA A 244 -0.18 14.62 -30.76
CA ALA A 244 -0.95 14.63 -32.00
C ALA A 244 -2.25 15.44 -31.86
N GLU A 245 -2.99 15.25 -30.76
CA GLU A 245 -4.20 16.03 -30.45
C GLU A 245 -3.90 17.54 -30.36
N ILE A 246 -2.81 17.92 -29.69
CA ILE A 246 -2.38 19.33 -29.60
C ILE A 246 -1.98 19.87 -30.98
N ALA A 247 -1.27 19.09 -31.79
CA ALA A 247 -0.88 19.50 -33.14
C ALA A 247 -2.10 19.71 -34.04
N GLU A 248 -3.10 18.81 -33.96
CA GLU A 248 -4.37 18.93 -34.67
C GLU A 248 -5.15 20.16 -34.22
N ALA A 249 -5.29 20.36 -32.90
CA ALA A 249 -5.98 21.51 -32.32
C ALA A 249 -5.33 22.87 -32.67
N LYS A 250 -4.03 22.87 -33.03
CA LYS A 250 -3.32 24.07 -33.48
C LYS A 250 -3.59 24.43 -34.95
N LYS A 251 -4.17 23.54 -35.76
CA LYS A 251 -4.51 23.86 -37.16
C LYS A 251 -5.53 24.99 -37.21
N LYS A 252 -5.34 25.93 -38.14
CA LYS A 252 -6.16 27.17 -38.22
C LYS A 252 -7.64 26.89 -38.42
N GLU A 253 -7.98 25.92 -39.26
CA GLU A 253 -9.36 25.50 -39.56
C GLU A 253 -10.05 24.91 -38.34
N VAL A 254 -9.41 23.93 -37.68
CA VAL A 254 -9.89 23.29 -36.45
C VAL A 254 -10.06 24.33 -35.33
N LYS A 255 -9.12 25.27 -35.20
CA LYS A 255 -9.24 26.38 -34.25
C LYS A 255 -10.47 27.25 -34.54
N ALA A 256 -10.67 27.65 -35.81
CA ALA A 256 -11.80 28.49 -36.20
C ALA A 256 -13.14 27.79 -35.94
N GLU A 257 -13.24 26.50 -36.26
CA GLU A 257 -14.42 25.69 -35.99
C GLU A 257 -14.70 25.56 -34.49
N ASN A 258 -13.69 25.24 -33.69
CA ASN A 258 -13.82 25.13 -32.24
C ASN A 258 -14.21 26.46 -31.58
N VAL A 259 -13.67 27.59 -32.06
CA VAL A 259 -14.06 28.94 -31.59
C VAL A 259 -15.51 29.25 -31.95
N LYS A 260 -15.95 28.90 -33.17
CA LYS A 260 -17.34 29.09 -33.60
C LYS A 260 -18.30 28.24 -32.75
N LYS A 261 -17.97 26.98 -32.53
CA LYS A 261 -18.74 26.08 -31.64
C LYS A 261 -18.78 26.61 -30.21
N ARG A 262 -17.67 27.13 -29.69
CA ARG A 262 -17.65 27.75 -28.36
C ARG A 262 -18.54 28.98 -28.28
N LYS A 263 -18.52 29.81 -29.30
CA LYS A 263 -19.38 30.99 -29.38
C LYS A 263 -20.85 30.59 -29.33
N SER A 264 -21.28 29.55 -30.06
CA SER A 264 -22.67 29.07 -29.99
C SER A 264 -23.01 28.47 -28.62
N GLU A 265 -22.14 27.63 -28.04
CA GLU A 265 -22.34 27.07 -26.68
C GLU A 265 -22.54 28.16 -25.62
N LEU A 266 -21.76 29.25 -25.68
CA LEU A 266 -21.86 30.36 -24.72
C LEU A 266 -23.13 31.19 -24.91
N LEU A 267 -23.63 31.31 -26.15
CA LEU A 267 -24.85 32.06 -26.45
C LEU A 267 -26.12 31.22 -26.22
N GLU A 268 -26.05 29.91 -26.38
CA GLU A 268 -27.19 28.98 -26.31
C GLU A 268 -27.28 28.23 -24.97
N GLY A 269 -26.29 28.40 -24.07
CA GLY A 269 -26.30 27.82 -22.72
C GLY A 269 -26.10 26.30 -22.64
N LYS A 270 -25.79 25.63 -23.76
CA LYS A 270 -25.51 24.18 -23.81
C LYS A 270 -24.00 23.92 -23.85
N LYS A 271 -23.51 23.03 -22.99
CA LYS A 271 -22.09 22.68 -22.85
C LYS A 271 -21.84 21.29 -23.46
N ASP A 272 -21.20 21.23 -24.62
CA ASP A 272 -20.85 19.95 -25.24
C ASP A 272 -19.33 19.68 -25.19
N PHE A 273 -18.49 20.71 -25.03
CA PHE A 273 -17.03 20.57 -24.90
C PHE A 273 -16.50 21.04 -23.53
N ASN A 274 -15.60 20.26 -22.92
CA ASN A 274 -14.98 20.62 -21.65
C ASN A 274 -13.73 21.49 -21.90
N TRP A 275 -13.89 22.80 -21.74
CA TRP A 275 -12.84 23.81 -21.89
C TRP A 275 -11.98 24.01 -20.62
N LYS A 276 -12.26 23.26 -19.54
CA LYS A 276 -11.49 23.30 -18.29
C LYS A 276 -10.34 22.31 -18.30
#